data_AF-A0A6G1KTM5-F1
#
_entry.id   AF-A0A6G1KTM5-F1
#
_cell.length_a   1.000
_cell.length_b   1.000
_cell.length_c   1.000
_cell.angle_alpha   90.00
_cell.angle_beta   90.00
_cell.angle_gamma   90.00
#
_symmetry.space_group_name_H-M   'P 1'
#
loop_
_entity.id
_entity.type
_entity.pdbx_description
1 polymer ?
#
loop_
_entity_poly.entity_id
_entity_poly.type
_entity_poly.pdbx_seq_one_letter_code
_entity_poly.pdbx_strand_id
1 'polypeptide(L)'
;MNKRKREQETSNNASKRFKSDFAETITLVDAGSTANHIKAYATWPYSQSLDLGYLAEASQVEVCQKLHHDHANWRRFQLTNSLVTLWVSGDYLQDSGFKNAVMDAMLRHTEDCIGIWDVAAIQTVLRIWDFTTDSSRLRQWLIDFTFPSFTEIDIKLCHDLGKDLPLEFLVALFKKSLQEKEGGVQFSQPGFADRCVYHEHLGADEGCAWA
;
A
#
# COMPACT_ATOMS: atom_id res chain seq x y z
N MET A 1 -33.35 -22.90 -56.62
CA MET A 1 -34.19 -23.53 -55.57
C MET A 1 -33.53 -24.85 -55.18
N ASN A 2 -33.08 -25.17 -53.97
CA ASN A 2 -33.09 -24.51 -52.67
C ASN A 2 -31.77 -24.84 -51.96
N LYS A 3 -30.75 -23.99 -52.14
CA LYS A 3 -29.48 -24.00 -51.39
C LYS A 3 -29.63 -23.33 -50.00
N ARG A 4 -30.84 -22.86 -49.65
CA ARG A 4 -31.16 -22.08 -48.44
C ARG A 4 -31.80 -22.91 -47.31
N LYS A 5 -31.50 -24.20 -47.21
CA LYS A 5 -32.04 -25.06 -46.12
C LYS A 5 -30.97 -25.72 -45.24
N ARG A 6 -29.67 -25.50 -45.49
CA ARG A 6 -28.57 -26.04 -44.66
C ARG A 6 -27.84 -25.01 -43.81
N GLU A 7 -28.13 -23.72 -43.98
CA GLU A 7 -27.50 -22.64 -43.19
C GLU A 7 -28.32 -22.24 -41.96
N GLN A 8 -29.52 -22.82 -41.78
CA GLN A 8 -30.39 -22.52 -40.64
C GLN A 8 -30.24 -23.50 -39.47
N GLU A 9 -29.55 -24.64 -39.67
CA GLU A 9 -29.32 -25.64 -38.61
C GLU A 9 -27.92 -25.57 -37.98
N THR A 10 -26.98 -24.83 -38.57
CA THR A 10 -25.64 -24.62 -38.01
C THR A 10 -25.50 -23.34 -37.18
N SER A 11 -26.48 -22.42 -37.26
CA SER A 11 -26.47 -21.16 -36.50
C SER A 11 -27.05 -21.28 -35.08
N ASN A 12 -27.60 -22.43 -34.68
CA ASN A 12 -28.18 -22.62 -33.34
C ASN A 12 -27.26 -23.34 -32.34
N ASN A 13 -25.98 -23.57 -32.69
CA ASN A 13 -25.04 -24.31 -31.82
C ASN A 13 -23.88 -23.48 -31.24
N ALA A 14 -23.91 -22.14 -31.39
CA ALA A 14 -22.82 -21.27 -30.91
C ALA A 14 -23.27 -20.21 -29.89
N SER A 15 -24.23 -20.53 -29.04
CA SER A 15 -24.42 -19.81 -27.77
C SER A 15 -24.67 -20.79 -26.64
N LYS A 16 -23.74 -21.75 -26.49
CA LYS A 16 -23.48 -22.31 -25.15
C LYS A 16 -22.87 -21.18 -24.34
N ARG A 17 -23.73 -20.39 -23.69
CA ARG A 17 -23.36 -19.63 -22.50
C ARG A 17 -22.65 -20.64 -21.60
N PHE A 18 -21.33 -20.53 -21.51
CA PHE A 18 -20.61 -20.98 -20.34
C PHE A 18 -21.15 -20.13 -19.17
N LYS A 19 -22.28 -20.55 -18.63
CA LYS A 19 -22.60 -20.22 -17.24
C LYS A 19 -21.60 -21.03 -16.45
N SER A 20 -20.49 -20.40 -16.12
CA SER A 20 -19.64 -20.87 -15.04
C SER A 20 -20.53 -20.86 -13.80
N ASP A 21 -21.01 -22.03 -13.40
CA ASP A 21 -21.72 -22.25 -12.14
C ASP A 21 -20.77 -22.20 -10.93
N PHE A 22 -19.52 -21.77 -11.14
CA PHE A 22 -18.52 -21.50 -10.11
C PHE A 22 -18.41 -19.99 -9.85
N ALA A 23 -19.51 -19.35 -9.47
CA ALA A 23 -19.42 -18.10 -8.73
C ALA A 23 -19.14 -18.42 -7.26
N GLU A 24 -17.99 -19.08 -6.99
CA GLU A 24 -17.50 -19.16 -5.62
C GLU A 24 -17.18 -17.74 -5.19
N THR A 25 -18.00 -17.22 -4.28
CA THR A 25 -17.76 -15.92 -3.68
C THR A 25 -16.61 -16.09 -2.71
N ILE A 26 -15.41 -15.71 -3.13
CA ILE A 26 -14.26 -15.64 -2.24
C ILE A 26 -14.46 -14.42 -1.34
N THR A 27 -14.66 -14.67 -0.05
CA THR A 27 -14.67 -13.60 0.95
C THR A 27 -13.22 -13.26 1.24
N LEU A 28 -12.74 -12.12 0.75
CA LEU A 28 -11.48 -11.56 1.19
C LEU A 28 -11.63 -11.18 2.67
N VAL A 29 -10.74 -11.68 3.53
CA VAL A 29 -10.71 -11.34 4.95
C VAL A 29 -10.62 -9.82 5.07
N ASP A 30 -11.44 -9.24 5.95
CA ASP A 30 -11.57 -7.80 6.13
C ASP A 30 -10.29 -7.20 6.72
N ALA A 31 -9.31 -6.95 5.84
CA ALA A 31 -8.13 -6.16 6.14
C ALA A 31 -8.44 -4.65 6.03
N GLY A 32 -9.71 -4.23 6.14
CA GLY A 32 -10.16 -2.86 5.88
C GLY A 32 -10.23 -2.50 4.39
N SER A 33 -10.35 -3.51 3.53
CA SER A 33 -10.34 -3.35 2.06
C SER A 33 -11.71 -2.91 1.54
N THR A 34 -11.82 -1.64 1.11
CA THR A 34 -12.93 -1.13 0.31
C THR A 34 -13.05 -1.74 -1.10
N ALA A 35 -14.19 -1.55 -1.75
CA ALA A 35 -14.41 -1.93 -3.15
C ALA A 35 -13.37 -1.32 -4.12
N ASN A 36 -12.82 -0.14 -3.80
CA ASN A 36 -11.77 0.49 -4.60
C ASN A 36 -10.44 -0.27 -4.49
N HIS A 37 -10.12 -0.83 -3.32
CA HIS A 37 -8.94 -1.67 -3.17
C HIS A 37 -9.05 -2.96 -3.99
N ILE A 38 -10.23 -3.59 -3.94
CA ILE A 38 -10.52 -4.79 -4.75
C ILE A 38 -10.41 -4.47 -6.24
N LYS A 39 -10.96 -3.33 -6.66
CA LYS A 39 -10.87 -2.87 -8.05
C LYS A 39 -9.42 -2.65 -8.47
N ALA A 40 -8.61 -1.98 -7.65
CA ALA A 40 -7.20 -1.74 -7.92
C ALA A 40 -6.45 -3.04 -8.15
N TYR A 41 -6.63 -4.02 -7.25
CA TYR A 41 -6.03 -5.34 -7.39
C TYR A 41 -6.55 -6.08 -8.64
N ALA A 42 -7.86 -6.09 -8.89
CA ALA A 42 -8.45 -6.79 -10.03
C ALA A 42 -8.00 -6.22 -11.39
N THR A 43 -7.69 -4.94 -11.46
CA THR A 43 -7.22 -4.30 -12.70
C THR A 43 -5.72 -4.39 -12.92
N TRP A 44 -4.94 -4.60 -11.85
CA TRP A 44 -3.47 -4.63 -11.89
C TRP A 44 -2.89 -5.60 -12.93
N PRO A 45 -3.34 -6.87 -13.05
CA PRO A 45 -2.78 -7.80 -14.03
C PRO A 45 -2.89 -7.33 -15.48
N TYR A 46 -3.83 -6.43 -15.77
CA TYR A 46 -4.10 -5.92 -17.12
C TYR A 46 -3.39 -4.59 -17.40
N SER A 47 -3.27 -3.73 -16.39
CA SER A 47 -2.68 -2.40 -16.56
C SER A 47 -1.19 -2.34 -16.27
N GLN A 48 -0.67 -3.28 -15.46
CA GLN A 48 0.67 -3.22 -14.86
C GLN A 48 1.01 -1.85 -14.26
N SER A 49 -0.03 -1.12 -13.85
CA SER A 49 0.05 0.21 -13.26
C SER A 49 -1.08 0.40 -12.27
N LEU A 50 -0.75 1.00 -11.12
CA LEU A 50 -1.72 1.41 -10.12
C LEU A 50 -2.20 2.81 -10.44
N ASP A 51 -3.48 2.94 -10.80
CA ASP A 51 -4.13 4.25 -10.88
C ASP A 51 -4.56 4.68 -9.46
N LEU A 52 -3.87 5.70 -8.95
CA LEU A 52 -4.04 6.21 -7.60
C LEU A 52 -5.22 7.19 -7.46
N GLY A 53 -5.76 7.68 -8.58
CA GLY A 53 -6.72 8.79 -8.60
C GLY A 53 -7.99 8.49 -7.79
N TYR A 54 -8.46 7.25 -7.81
CA TYR A 54 -9.68 6.83 -7.12
C TYR A 54 -9.46 6.28 -5.70
N LEU A 55 -8.21 6.09 -5.27
CA LEU A 55 -7.90 5.59 -3.92
C LEU A 55 -8.08 6.68 -2.86
N ALA A 56 -7.84 7.95 -3.21
CA ALA A 56 -8.01 9.09 -2.30
C ALA A 56 -9.45 9.63 -2.21
N GLU A 57 -10.40 9.09 -3.00
CA GLU A 57 -11.77 9.60 -3.06
C GLU A 57 -12.74 8.88 -2.11
N ALA A 58 -12.33 7.75 -1.52
CA ALA A 58 -13.18 6.86 -0.74
C ALA A 58 -13.11 7.09 0.78
N SER A 59 -13.43 8.29 1.26
CA SER A 59 -14.18 8.50 2.52
C SER A 59 -14.32 9.99 2.81
N GLN A 60 -15.54 10.37 3.17
CA GLN A 60 -16.13 11.71 3.10
C GLN A 60 -15.33 12.85 3.74
N VAL A 61 -15.21 13.89 2.91
CA VAL A 61 -15.18 15.35 3.13
C VAL A 61 -15.73 15.87 4.48
N GLU A 62 -16.58 15.14 5.21
CA GLU A 62 -17.21 15.57 6.47
C GLU A 62 -16.26 15.54 7.69
N VAL A 63 -15.24 14.69 7.71
CA VAL A 63 -14.26 14.65 8.84
C VAL A 63 -13.28 15.83 8.75
N CYS A 64 -12.85 16.21 7.55
CA CYS A 64 -11.99 17.38 7.32
C CYS A 64 -12.61 18.68 7.83
N GLN A 65 -13.92 18.85 7.67
CA GLN A 65 -14.60 20.09 8.09
C GLN A 65 -14.59 20.29 9.60
N LYS A 66 -14.52 19.22 10.40
CA LYS A 66 -14.55 19.31 11.87
C LYS A 66 -13.19 19.51 12.52
N LEU A 67 -12.09 19.20 11.83
CA LEU A 67 -10.74 19.21 12.43
C LEU A 67 -9.86 20.38 11.97
N HIS A 68 -10.33 21.28 11.09
CA HIS A 68 -9.52 22.37 10.50
C HIS A 68 -8.19 21.86 9.90
N HIS A 69 -8.14 20.60 9.46
CA HIS A 69 -6.93 20.03 8.90
C HIS A 69 -6.80 20.45 7.44
N ASP A 70 -5.57 20.76 7.04
CA ASP A 70 -5.20 20.99 5.65
C ASP A 70 -5.71 19.82 4.78
N HIS A 71 -6.63 20.14 3.86
CA HIS A 71 -7.23 19.17 2.95
C HIS A 71 -6.19 18.37 2.16
N ALA A 72 -5.02 18.96 1.87
CA ALA A 72 -3.94 18.27 1.19
C ALA A 72 -3.33 17.16 2.06
N ASN A 73 -3.08 17.45 3.34
CA ASN A 73 -2.49 16.49 4.29
C ASN A 73 -3.45 15.33 4.56
N TRP A 74 -4.74 15.60 4.68
CA TRP A 74 -5.75 14.54 4.81
C TRP A 74 -5.80 13.61 3.58
N ARG A 75 -5.79 14.17 2.37
CA ARG A 75 -5.77 13.35 1.14
C ARG A 75 -4.51 12.50 1.06
N ARG A 76 -3.36 13.07 1.41
CA ARG A 76 -2.09 12.33 1.47
C ARG A 76 -2.17 11.17 2.43
N PHE A 77 -2.72 11.40 3.62
CA PHE A 77 -2.94 10.35 4.61
C PHE A 77 -3.86 9.24 4.12
N GLN A 78 -5.01 9.59 3.52
CA GLN A 78 -5.93 8.59 2.96
C GLN A 78 -5.27 7.75 1.87
N LEU A 79 -4.48 8.38 1.00
CA LEU A 79 -3.74 7.67 -0.03
C LEU A 79 -2.69 6.74 0.58
N THR A 80 -1.90 7.20 1.55
CA THR A 80 -0.92 6.35 2.25
C THR A 80 -1.59 5.14 2.89
N ASN A 81 -2.70 5.32 3.60
CA ASN A 81 -3.45 4.21 4.19
C ASN A 81 -4.02 3.24 3.16
N SER A 82 -4.51 3.77 2.05
CA SER A 82 -5.03 2.94 0.96
C SER A 82 -3.91 2.09 0.37
N LEU A 83 -2.72 2.68 0.17
CA LEU A 83 -1.55 1.95 -0.31
C LEU A 83 -1.07 0.91 0.69
N VAL A 84 -1.03 1.21 1.99
CA VAL A 84 -0.75 0.21 3.04
C VAL A 84 -1.75 -0.94 3.00
N THR A 85 -3.04 -0.64 2.83
CA THR A 85 -4.11 -1.64 2.72
C THR A 85 -3.91 -2.54 1.49
N LEU A 86 -3.54 -1.95 0.35
CA LEU A 86 -3.22 -2.69 -0.87
C LEU A 86 -1.98 -3.56 -0.68
N TRP A 87 -0.94 -3.04 -0.04
CA TRP A 87 0.29 -3.80 0.19
C TRP A 87 0.00 -5.02 1.08
N VAL A 88 -0.71 -4.84 2.19
CA VAL A 88 -1.14 -5.94 3.08
C VAL A 88 -2.02 -6.95 2.34
N SER A 89 -2.91 -6.48 1.45
CA SER A 89 -3.73 -7.37 0.62
C SER A 89 -2.86 -8.18 -0.35
N GLY A 90 -1.84 -7.56 -0.96
CA GLY A 90 -0.86 -8.24 -1.78
C GLY A 90 -0.06 -9.28 -1.00
N ASP A 91 0.28 -8.99 0.26
CA ASP A 91 0.96 -9.93 1.15
C ASP A 91 0.09 -11.15 1.45
N TYR A 92 -1.17 -10.93 1.81
CA TYR A 92 -2.14 -11.99 2.04
C TYR A 92 -2.34 -12.89 0.80
N LEU A 93 -2.33 -12.28 -0.38
CA LEU A 93 -2.45 -12.98 -1.67
C LEU A 93 -1.13 -13.55 -2.18
N GLN A 94 -0.02 -13.34 -1.46
CA GLN A 94 1.34 -13.75 -1.84
C GLN A 94 1.76 -13.25 -3.23
N ASP A 95 1.29 -12.06 -3.61
CA ASP A 95 1.54 -11.44 -4.91
C ASP A 95 2.68 -10.41 -4.79
N SER A 96 3.93 -10.88 -4.85
CA SER A 96 5.11 -10.01 -4.73
C SER A 96 5.19 -8.97 -5.86
N GLY A 97 4.70 -9.29 -7.07
CA GLY A 97 4.64 -8.34 -8.18
C GLY A 97 3.73 -7.15 -7.87
N PHE A 98 2.55 -7.44 -7.32
CA PHE A 98 1.63 -6.40 -6.84
C PHE A 98 2.21 -5.63 -5.65
N LYS A 99 2.79 -6.31 -4.65
CA LYS A 99 3.43 -5.65 -3.50
C LYS A 99 4.53 -4.67 -3.92
N ASN A 100 5.38 -5.05 -4.87
CA ASN A 100 6.44 -4.17 -5.38
C ASN A 100 5.84 -2.96 -6.11
N ALA A 101 4.80 -3.15 -6.92
CA ALA A 101 4.13 -2.04 -7.59
C ALA A 101 3.47 -1.06 -6.60
N VAL A 102 2.86 -1.58 -5.53
CA VAL A 102 2.33 -0.76 -4.44
C VAL A 102 3.46 -0.02 -3.72
N MET A 103 4.58 -0.68 -3.43
CA MET A 103 5.75 -0.06 -2.81
C MET A 103 6.32 1.07 -3.68
N ASP A 104 6.45 0.85 -4.99
CA ASP A 104 6.82 1.86 -5.97
C ASP A 104 5.88 3.08 -5.93
N ALA A 105 4.56 2.85 -5.79
CA ALA A 105 3.59 3.91 -5.64
C ALA A 105 3.72 4.65 -4.30
N MET A 106 4.01 3.93 -3.21
CA MET A 106 4.27 4.52 -1.89
C MET A 106 5.50 5.41 -1.90
N LEU A 107 6.60 4.93 -2.49
CA LEU A 107 7.85 5.69 -2.62
C LEU A 107 7.64 7.00 -3.39
N ARG A 108 7.00 6.95 -4.56
CA ARG A 108 6.63 8.15 -5.34
C ARG A 108 5.74 9.11 -4.55
N HIS A 109 4.75 8.58 -3.83
CA HIS A 109 3.86 9.40 -3.00
C HIS A 109 4.60 10.10 -1.86
N THR A 110 5.59 9.45 -1.26
CA THR A 110 6.34 10.02 -0.13
C THR A 110 7.39 11.04 -0.50
N GLU A 111 7.89 11.03 -1.75
CA GLU A 111 8.80 12.07 -2.26
C GLU A 111 8.19 13.48 -2.10
N ASP A 112 6.86 13.57 -2.18
CA ASP A 112 6.10 14.83 -2.07
C ASP A 112 5.61 15.16 -0.64
N CYS A 113 5.89 14.30 0.35
CA CYS A 113 5.26 14.34 1.69
C CYS A 113 6.24 14.51 2.87
N ILE A 114 7.35 15.20 2.67
CA ILE A 114 8.39 15.40 3.69
C ILE A 114 7.85 16.08 4.95
N GLY A 115 8.10 15.47 6.12
CA GLY A 115 8.01 16.17 7.41
C GLY A 115 6.64 16.26 8.05
N ILE A 116 5.64 15.51 7.58
CA ILE A 116 4.30 15.53 8.17
C ILE A 116 4.11 14.28 9.04
N TRP A 117 4.35 14.46 10.35
CA TRP A 117 3.97 13.49 11.38
C TRP A 117 2.76 14.03 12.13
N ASP A 118 1.61 13.35 12.00
CA ASP A 118 0.39 13.70 12.69
C ASP A 118 -0.29 12.47 13.32
N VAL A 119 -1.43 12.69 13.97
CA VAL A 119 -2.22 11.60 14.59
C VAL A 119 -2.61 10.52 13.58
N ALA A 120 -2.76 10.94 12.32
CA ALA A 120 -3.07 10.06 11.22
C ALA A 120 -1.86 9.13 10.96
N ALA A 121 -0.63 9.65 10.92
CA ALA A 121 0.59 8.86 10.82
C ALA A 121 0.70 7.76 11.91
N ILE A 122 0.29 8.05 13.16
CA ILE A 122 0.26 7.06 14.25
C ILE A 122 -0.64 5.86 13.91
N GLN A 123 -1.81 6.09 13.30
CA GLN A 123 -2.71 5.00 12.90
C GLN A 123 -2.10 4.12 11.82
N THR A 124 -1.35 4.71 10.89
CA THR A 124 -0.61 3.99 9.86
C THR A 124 0.45 3.08 10.50
N VAL A 125 1.18 3.57 11.51
CA VAL A 125 2.18 2.76 12.24
C VAL A 125 1.55 1.53 12.86
N LEU A 126 0.49 1.73 13.65
CA LEU A 126 -0.20 0.65 14.36
C LEU A 126 -0.69 -0.41 13.37
N ARG A 127 -1.31 0.02 12.27
CA ARG A 127 -1.79 -0.89 11.23
C ARG A 127 -0.67 -1.69 10.57
N ILE A 128 0.42 -1.04 10.17
CA ILE A 128 1.55 -1.75 9.56
C ILE A 128 2.10 -2.79 10.56
N TRP A 129 2.20 -2.45 11.83
CA TRP A 129 2.68 -3.39 12.85
C TRP A 129 1.74 -4.58 13.06
N ASP A 130 0.42 -4.34 13.13
CA ASP A 130 -0.57 -5.39 13.39
C ASP A 130 -0.70 -6.40 12.22
N PHE A 131 -0.46 -5.94 10.98
CA PHE A 131 -0.79 -6.72 9.78
C PHE A 131 0.42 -7.26 9.00
N THR A 132 1.65 -6.98 9.43
CA THR A 132 2.83 -7.50 8.75
C THR A 132 3.77 -8.23 9.70
N THR A 133 4.67 -9.04 9.16
CA THR A 133 5.75 -9.69 9.92
C THR A 133 6.91 -8.72 10.21
N ASP A 134 7.79 -9.09 11.14
CA ASP A 134 8.97 -8.29 11.51
C ASP A 134 9.95 -8.07 10.35
N SER A 135 10.01 -9.01 9.41
CA SER A 135 10.87 -8.91 8.21
C SER A 135 10.21 -8.18 7.04
N SER A 136 9.03 -7.60 7.23
CA SER A 136 8.29 -6.94 6.16
C SER A 136 9.04 -5.72 5.63
N ARG A 137 9.15 -5.62 4.31
CA ARG A 137 9.66 -4.43 3.63
C ARG A 137 8.81 -3.18 3.91
N LEU A 138 7.52 -3.35 4.19
CA LEU A 138 6.64 -2.25 4.58
C LEU A 138 7.00 -1.66 5.96
N ARG A 139 7.41 -2.50 6.93
CA ARG A 139 7.92 -2.00 8.22
C ARG A 139 9.24 -1.28 8.04
N GLN A 140 10.14 -1.81 7.20
CA GLN A 140 11.40 -1.14 6.90
C GLN A 140 11.17 0.24 6.25
N TRP A 141 10.30 0.30 5.25
CA TRP A 141 9.89 1.56 4.62
C TRP A 141 9.33 2.56 5.65
N LEU A 142 8.46 2.11 6.56
CA LEU A 142 7.85 2.98 7.57
C LEU A 142 8.89 3.56 8.51
N ILE A 143 9.83 2.74 9.00
CA ILE A 143 10.95 3.21 9.83
C ILE A 143 11.76 4.25 9.07
N ASP A 144 12.08 3.98 7.81
CA ASP A 144 12.90 4.85 6.98
C ASP A 144 12.21 6.16 6.65
N PHE A 145 10.89 6.13 6.45
CA PHE A 145 10.06 7.29 6.22
C PHE A 145 9.94 8.17 7.47
N THR A 146 9.75 7.53 8.62
CA THR A 146 9.50 8.22 9.88
C THR A 146 10.77 8.84 10.46
N PHE A 147 11.88 8.10 10.41
CA PHE A 147 13.12 8.44 11.11
C PHE A 147 13.61 9.88 10.88
N PRO A 148 13.68 10.41 9.64
CA PRO A 148 14.20 11.76 9.39
C PRO A 148 13.37 12.89 10.02
N SER A 149 12.13 12.62 10.39
CA SER A 149 11.20 13.62 10.93
C SER A 149 10.72 13.28 12.34
N PHE A 150 11.21 12.19 12.93
CA PHE A 150 10.78 11.75 14.25
C PHE A 150 11.47 12.55 15.35
N THR A 151 10.68 13.23 16.17
CA THR A 151 11.13 14.14 17.22
C THR A 151 10.59 13.71 18.59
N GLU A 152 11.15 14.30 19.65
CA GLU A 152 10.62 14.12 21.01
C GLU A 152 9.16 14.59 21.15
N ILE A 153 8.74 15.57 20.34
CA ILE A 153 7.36 16.07 20.31
C ILE A 153 6.41 14.95 19.85
N ASP A 154 6.84 14.10 18.94
CA ASP A 154 6.03 13.01 18.40
C ASP A 154 5.83 11.89 19.42
N ILE A 155 6.87 11.60 20.21
CA ILE A 155 6.78 10.65 21.34
C ILE A 155 5.75 11.16 22.36
N LYS A 156 5.84 12.45 22.70
CA LYS A 156 4.92 13.09 23.62
C LYS A 156 3.48 13.08 23.09
N LEU A 157 3.29 13.37 21.80
CA LEU A 157 1.98 13.33 21.15
C LEU A 157 1.35 11.93 21.22
N CYS A 158 2.13 10.87 21.01
CA CYS A 158 1.63 9.50 21.10
C CYS A 158 1.17 9.16 22.54
N HIS A 159 1.98 9.51 23.53
CA HIS A 159 1.66 9.33 24.94
C HIS A 159 0.41 10.12 25.36
N ASP A 160 0.33 11.39 24.97
CA ASP A 160 -0.81 12.27 25.29
C ASP A 160 -2.13 11.79 24.66
N LEU A 161 -2.06 11.05 23.56
CA LEU A 161 -3.21 10.44 22.89
C LEU A 161 -3.61 9.06 23.44
N GLY A 162 -2.88 8.54 24.43
CA GLY A 162 -3.10 7.20 24.99
C GLY A 162 -2.91 6.09 23.95
N LYS A 163 -2.14 6.34 22.90
CA LYS A 163 -1.81 5.37 21.86
C LYS A 163 -0.34 5.02 22.01
N ASP A 164 -0.09 3.93 22.71
CA ASP A 164 1.26 3.40 22.82
C ASP A 164 1.71 2.93 21.44
N LEU A 165 2.78 3.56 20.93
CA LEU A 165 3.48 3.05 19.77
C LEU A 165 4.07 1.67 20.11
N PRO A 166 4.13 0.73 19.15
CA PRO A 166 4.76 -0.55 19.38
C PRO A 166 6.19 -0.37 19.89
N LEU A 167 6.56 -1.05 20.97
CA LEU A 167 7.89 -0.91 21.57
C LEU A 167 8.98 -1.24 20.53
N GLU A 168 8.74 -2.25 19.71
CA GLU A 168 9.64 -2.70 18.66
C GLU A 168 9.86 -1.62 17.59
N PHE A 169 8.84 -0.81 17.30
CA PHE A 169 8.95 0.34 16.40
C PHE A 169 9.89 1.40 16.99
N LEU A 170 9.68 1.77 18.26
CA LEU A 170 10.54 2.73 18.97
C LEU A 170 11.99 2.24 19.05
N VAL A 171 12.19 0.95 19.33
CA VAL A 171 13.52 0.31 19.36
C VAL A 171 14.17 0.37 17.98
N ALA A 172 13.41 0.14 16.90
CA ALA A 172 13.94 0.22 15.54
C ALA A 172 14.39 1.64 15.17
N LEU A 173 13.59 2.65 15.52
CA LEU A 173 13.96 4.07 15.34
C LEU A 173 15.22 4.43 16.15
N PHE A 174 15.30 3.98 17.39
CA PHE A 174 16.47 4.24 18.24
C PHE A 174 17.74 3.59 17.70
N LYS A 175 17.67 2.33 17.25
CA LYS A 175 18.79 1.64 16.59
C LYS A 175 19.28 2.42 15.37
N LYS A 176 18.36 2.96 14.58
CA LYS A 176 18.70 3.76 13.41
C LYS A 176 19.39 5.07 13.79
N SER A 177 18.95 5.73 14.87
CA SER A 177 19.62 6.92 15.41
C SER A 177 21.07 6.64 15.86
N LEU A 178 21.30 5.48 16.48
CA LEU A 178 22.66 5.08 16.87
C LEU A 178 23.55 4.85 15.65
N GLN A 179 23.04 4.19 14.61
CA GLN A 179 23.78 3.94 13.37
C GLN A 179 24.21 5.25 12.67
N GLU A 180 23.37 6.29 12.69
CA GLU A 180 23.72 7.60 12.12
C GLU A 180 24.85 8.25 12.90
N LYS A 181 24.78 8.21 14.23
CA LYS A 181 25.78 8.81 15.12
C LYS A 181 27.13 8.09 15.08
N GLU A 182 27.13 6.77 15.04
CA GLU A 182 28.35 5.95 15.07
C GLU A 182 29.01 5.84 13.69
N GLY A 183 28.21 5.76 12.62
CA GLY A 183 28.70 5.54 11.26
C GLY A 183 28.96 6.81 10.46
N GLY A 184 28.48 7.98 10.92
CA GLY A 184 28.46 9.20 10.10
C GLY A 184 27.59 9.06 8.84
N VAL A 185 26.74 8.04 8.79
CA VAL A 185 25.85 7.74 7.66
C VAL A 185 24.63 8.63 7.81
N GLN A 186 24.55 9.68 7.01
CA GLN A 186 23.31 10.47 6.91
C GLN A 186 22.25 9.62 6.24
N PHE A 187 21.17 9.33 6.97
CA PHE A 187 20.04 8.61 6.38
C PHE A 187 19.24 9.56 5.50
N SER A 188 19.13 9.20 4.23
CA SER A 188 18.21 9.83 3.30
C SER A 188 16.82 9.21 3.42
N GLN A 189 15.82 9.91 2.88
CA GLN A 189 14.45 9.42 2.84
C GLN A 189 14.32 8.12 2.01
N PRO A 190 13.26 7.33 2.25
CA PRO A 190 12.99 6.13 1.46
C PRO A 190 13.00 6.44 -0.04
N GLY A 191 13.73 5.64 -0.80
CA GLY A 191 13.76 5.71 -2.25
C GLY A 191 14.66 6.79 -2.87
N PHE A 192 15.37 7.59 -2.06
CA PHE A 192 16.35 8.56 -2.56
C PHE A 192 17.69 7.92 -2.94
N ALA A 193 18.14 6.89 -2.20
CA ALA A 193 19.43 6.24 -2.44
C ALA A 193 19.29 4.89 -3.15
N ASP A 194 18.34 4.05 -2.71
CA ASP A 194 18.09 2.74 -3.29
C ASP A 194 16.62 2.34 -3.05
N ARG A 195 15.83 2.27 -4.12
CA ARG A 195 14.42 1.87 -4.07
C ARG A 195 14.25 0.35 -3.95
N CYS A 196 15.23 -0.40 -4.43
CA CYS A 196 15.23 -1.86 -4.49
C CYS A 196 15.19 -2.49 -3.09
N VAL A 197 15.74 -1.80 -2.07
CA VAL A 197 15.76 -2.24 -0.67
C VAL A 197 14.36 -2.58 -0.13
N TYR A 198 13.30 -1.98 -0.68
CA TYR A 198 11.92 -2.20 -0.23
C TYR A 198 11.15 -3.24 -1.06
N HIS A 199 11.78 -3.82 -2.08
CA HIS A 199 11.15 -4.82 -2.93
C HIS A 199 11.39 -6.25 -2.42
N GLU A 200 10.48 -7.14 -2.81
CA GLU A 200 10.62 -8.58 -2.66
C GLU A 200 11.07 -9.19 -3.99
N HIS A 201 12.21 -9.87 -3.97
CA HIS A 201 12.79 -10.54 -5.13
C HIS A 201 12.67 -12.04 -4.98
N LEU A 202 12.12 -12.71 -6.00
CA LEU A 202 12.02 -14.16 -6.05
C LEU A 202 13.27 -14.71 -6.77
N GLY A 203 14.43 -14.56 -6.13
CA GLY A 203 15.72 -15.05 -6.63
C GLY A 203 16.74 -13.94 -6.90
N ALA A 204 17.76 -14.25 -7.71
CA ALA A 204 18.71 -13.27 -8.23
C ALA A 204 18.06 -12.46 -9.36
N ASP A 205 17.02 -11.70 -9.04
CA ASP A 205 16.40 -10.79 -9.99
C ASP A 205 17.32 -9.59 -10.23
N GLU A 206 18.19 -9.71 -11.23
CA GLU A 206 18.89 -8.59 -11.88
C GLU A 206 17.93 -7.64 -12.61
N GLY A 207 16.61 -7.90 -12.54
CA GLY A 207 15.55 -7.20 -13.27
C GLY A 207 14.72 -6.21 -12.45
N CYS A 208 15.08 -5.91 -11.20
CA CYS A 208 14.50 -4.73 -10.55
C CYS A 208 14.90 -3.52 -11.40
N ALA A 209 13.94 -2.75 -11.90
CA ALA A 209 14.23 -1.56 -12.72
C ALA A 209 15.07 -0.50 -11.96
N TRP A 210 15.35 -0.74 -10.67
CA TRP A 210 16.09 0.09 -9.75
C TRP A 210 17.28 -0.62 -9.07
N ALA A 211 17.63 -1.86 -9.46
CA ALA A 211 18.87 -2.54 -9.03
C ALA A 211 20.06 -2.12 -9.92
#